data_AF-A0A1J5QM27-F1
#
_entry.id   AF-A0A1J5QM27-F1
#
_cell.length_a   1.000
_cell.length_b   1.000
_cell.length_c   1.000
_cell.angle_alpha   90.00
_cell.angle_beta   90.00
_cell.angle_gamma   90.00
#
_symmetry.space_group_name_H-M   'P 1'
#
loop_
_entity.id
_entity.type
_entity.pdbx_description
1 polymer ?
#
loop_
_entity_poly.entity_id
_entity_poly.type
_entity_poly.pdbx_seq_one_letter_code
_entity_poly.pdbx_strand_id
1 'polypeptide(L)'
;MKTSRGLILAAVLAASAWNLVLLGSAVFNAHWVLTRVSGGQYHSLPIGVRIVNFGFAVLTVWVMLFAWRIWKSNGARFGGDARWAQIVVALYAASTVINAISKSPEERWNVIPAMIVAGGFLILRRPVD
;
A
#
# COMPACT_ATOMS: atom_id res chain seq x y z
N MET A 1 -3.48 -3.85 -24.61
CA MET A 1 -4.16 -3.71 -23.29
C MET A 1 -3.64 -4.65 -22.20
N LYS A 2 -3.37 -5.94 -22.46
CA LYS A 2 -2.83 -6.85 -21.42
C LYS A 2 -1.44 -6.43 -20.91
N THR A 3 -0.54 -6.01 -21.81
CA THR A 3 0.83 -5.58 -21.44
C THR A 3 0.84 -4.36 -20.52
N SER A 4 0.04 -3.32 -20.82
CA SER A 4 -0.04 -2.12 -19.97
C SER A 4 -0.66 -2.41 -18.59
N ARG A 5 -1.68 -3.27 -18.52
CA ARG A 5 -2.25 -3.72 -17.24
C ARG A 5 -1.27 -4.58 -16.43
N GLY A 6 -0.45 -5.39 -17.10
CA GLY A 6 0.64 -6.14 -16.47
C GLY A 6 1.68 -5.22 -15.84
N LEU A 7 2.06 -4.14 -16.51
CA LEU A 7 2.96 -3.12 -15.95
C LEU A 7 2.36 -2.42 -14.74
N ILE A 8 1.06 -2.09 -14.78
CA ILE A 8 0.35 -1.52 -13.63
C ILE A 8 0.35 -2.49 -12.46
N LEU A 9 0.04 -3.77 -12.69
CA LEU A 9 0.13 -4.79 -11.65
C LEU A 9 1.55 -4.85 -11.06
N ALA A 10 2.58 -4.89 -11.90
CA ALA A 10 3.97 -4.94 -11.44
C ALA A 10 4.33 -3.72 -10.57
N ALA A 11 3.89 -2.52 -10.96
CA ALA A 11 4.08 -1.30 -10.18
C ALA A 11 3.37 -1.36 -8.83
N VAL A 12 2.12 -1.83 -8.78
CA VAL A 12 1.38 -2.04 -7.53
C VAL A 12 2.11 -3.03 -6.63
N LEU A 13 2.54 -4.17 -7.17
CA LEU A 13 3.26 -5.19 -6.40
C LEU A 13 4.60 -4.67 -5.87
N ALA A 14 5.36 -3.91 -6.66
CA ALA A 14 6.61 -3.31 -6.23
C ALA A 14 6.40 -2.26 -5.12
N ALA A 15 5.39 -1.39 -5.27
CA ALA A 15 5.03 -0.39 -4.26
C ALA A 15 4.56 -1.05 -2.95
N SER A 16 3.73 -2.09 -3.03
CA SER A 16 3.30 -2.87 -1.87
C SER A 16 4.46 -3.64 -1.22
N ALA A 17 5.40 -4.17 -2.02
CA ALA A 17 6.60 -4.83 -1.50
C ALA A 17 7.49 -3.84 -0.73
N TRP A 18 7.68 -2.63 -1.25
CA TRP A 18 8.38 -1.58 -0.51
C TRP A 18 7.68 -1.24 0.81
N ASN A 19 6.34 -1.13 0.80
CA ASN A 19 5.57 -0.92 2.02
C ASN A 19 5.74 -2.08 3.03
N LEU A 20 5.81 -3.33 2.56
CA LEU A 20 6.11 -4.48 3.42
C LEU A 20 7.49 -4.41 4.05
N VAL A 21 8.51 -3.95 3.31
CA VAL A 21 9.87 -3.77 3.86
C VAL A 21 9.86 -2.74 4.99
N LEU A 22 9.14 -1.62 4.81
CA LEU A 22 8.97 -0.62 5.86
C LEU A 22 8.24 -1.19 7.07
N LEU A 23 7.07 -1.79 6.87
CA LEU A 23 6.26 -2.32 7.96
C LEU A 23 6.97 -3.46 8.71
N GLY A 24 7.62 -4.38 7.99
CA GLY A 24 8.42 -5.44 8.58
C GLY A 24 9.59 -4.88 9.41
N SER A 25 10.29 -3.89 8.88
CA SER A 25 11.37 -3.21 9.61
C SER A 25 10.85 -2.51 10.86
N ALA A 26 9.66 -1.91 10.81
CA ALA A 26 9.00 -1.31 11.96
C ALA A 26 8.60 -2.36 13.01
N VAL A 27 8.11 -3.53 12.59
CA VAL A 27 7.82 -4.66 13.49
C VAL A 27 9.08 -5.11 14.23
N PHE A 28 10.24 -5.13 13.58
CA PHE A 28 11.53 -5.46 14.20
C PHE A 28 12.25 -4.27 14.85
N ASN A 29 11.64 -3.09 14.87
CA ASN A 29 12.21 -1.87 15.44
C ASN A 29 13.59 -1.50 14.85
N ALA A 30 13.76 -1.68 13.54
CA ALA A 30 15.01 -1.35 12.87
C ALA A 30 15.24 0.17 12.83
N HIS A 31 16.46 0.62 13.14
CA HIS A 31 16.75 2.05 13.31
C HIS A 31 16.45 2.91 12.07
N TRP A 32 16.72 2.41 10.87
CA TRP A 32 16.53 3.14 9.62
C TRP A 32 15.06 3.47 9.30
N VAL A 33 14.11 2.72 9.88
CA VAL A 33 12.69 2.90 9.60
C VAL A 33 12.06 3.94 10.51
N LEU A 34 12.71 4.30 11.62
CA LEU A 34 12.14 5.18 12.65
C LEU A 34 11.73 6.55 12.09
N THR A 35 12.49 7.09 11.14
CA THR A 35 12.15 8.34 10.44
C THR A 35 11.07 8.16 9.36
N ARG A 36 10.79 6.92 8.93
CA ARG A 36 9.88 6.61 7.83
C ARG A 36 8.49 6.16 8.27
N VAL A 37 8.26 6.02 9.58
CA VAL A 37 6.97 5.63 10.15
C VAL A 37 6.58 6.55 11.29
N SER A 38 5.27 6.71 11.48
CA SER A 38 4.68 7.38 12.65
C SER A 38 5.22 8.79 12.87
N GLY A 39 5.47 9.57 11.81
CA GLY A 39 5.91 10.95 11.91
C GLY A 39 7.39 11.14 12.22
N GLY A 40 8.20 10.07 12.32
CA GLY A 40 9.60 10.18 12.73
C GLY A 40 9.81 10.49 14.22
N GLN A 41 8.76 10.33 15.04
CA GLN A 41 8.75 10.84 16.42
C GLN A 41 9.40 9.90 17.46
N TYR A 42 9.71 8.66 17.08
CA TYR A 42 10.17 7.63 18.01
C TYR A 42 11.67 7.36 17.85
N HIS A 43 12.39 7.30 18.98
CA HIS A 43 13.74 6.73 19.02
C HIS A 43 13.74 5.19 19.11
N SER A 44 12.60 4.62 19.51
CA SER A 44 12.32 3.19 19.53
C SER A 44 10.80 3.00 19.49
N LEU A 45 10.32 2.08 18.67
CA LEU A 45 8.88 1.86 18.48
C LEU A 45 8.29 1.10 19.69
N PRO A 46 7.27 1.67 20.36
CA PRO A 46 6.54 0.97 21.40
C PRO A 46 5.93 -0.34 20.88
N ILE A 47 5.81 -1.35 21.74
CA ILE A 47 5.28 -2.66 21.34
C ILE A 47 3.88 -2.56 20.68
N GLY A 48 3.02 -1.67 21.18
CA GLY A 48 1.70 -1.43 20.58
C GLY A 48 1.79 -0.91 19.15
N VAL A 49 2.71 0.02 18.86
CA VAL A 49 2.94 0.53 17.50
C VAL A 49 3.46 -0.58 16.58
N ARG A 50 4.33 -1.45 17.09
CA ARG A 50 4.87 -2.60 16.35
C ARG A 50 3.76 -3.60 15.99
N ILE A 51 2.84 -3.88 16.90
CA ILE A 51 1.67 -4.74 16.65
C ILE A 51 0.78 -4.15 15.55
N VAL A 52 0.51 -2.85 15.60
CA VAL A 52 -0.27 -2.16 14.54
C VAL A 52 0.44 -2.28 13.18
N ASN A 53 1.75 -2.06 13.12
CA ASN A 53 2.52 -2.22 11.90
C ASN A 53 2.50 -3.66 11.36
N PHE A 54 2.50 -4.67 12.25
CA PHE A 54 2.32 -6.06 11.85
C PHE A 54 0.96 -6.30 11.20
N GLY A 55 -0.12 -5.76 11.78
CA GLY A 55 -1.46 -5.81 11.18
C GLY A 55 -1.50 -5.17 9.78
N PHE A 56 -0.86 -4.01 9.61
CA PHE A 56 -0.73 -3.39 8.29
C PHE A 56 0.13 -4.19 7.32
N ALA A 57 1.14 -4.93 7.80
CA ALA A 57 1.93 -5.80 6.95
C ALA A 57 1.07 -6.93 6.40
N VAL A 58 0.28 -7.59 7.25
CA VAL A 58 -0.68 -8.63 6.83
C VAL A 58 -1.70 -8.07 5.83
N LEU A 59 -2.24 -6.87 6.09
CA LEU A 59 -3.16 -6.21 5.16
C LEU A 59 -2.49 -5.91 3.80
N THR A 60 -1.21 -5.52 3.80
CA THR A 60 -0.47 -5.26 2.57
C THR A 60 -0.28 -6.52 1.74
N VAL A 61 0.00 -7.67 2.37
CA VAL A 61 0.02 -8.97 1.68
C VAL A 61 -1.34 -9.26 1.04
N TRP A 62 -2.44 -9.04 1.78
CA TRP A 62 -3.79 -9.22 1.22
C TRP A 62 -4.04 -8.30 0.01
N VAL A 63 -3.61 -7.03 0.06
CA VAL A 63 -3.71 -6.09 -1.06
C VAL A 63 -2.96 -6.60 -2.29
N MET A 64 -1.76 -7.17 -2.12
CA MET A 64 -0.99 -7.74 -3.23
C MET A 64 -1.72 -8.93 -3.88
N LEU A 65 -2.21 -9.86 -3.07
CA LEU A 65 -2.99 -11.01 -3.56
C LEU A 65 -4.26 -10.56 -4.25
N PHE A 66 -4.91 -9.53 -3.73
CA PHE A 66 -6.12 -8.97 -4.30
C PHE A 66 -5.86 -8.26 -5.64
N ALA A 67 -4.77 -7.50 -5.76
CA ALA A 67 -4.36 -6.89 -7.02
C ALA A 67 -4.11 -7.95 -8.10
N TRP A 68 -3.40 -9.03 -7.75
CA TRP A 68 -3.17 -10.17 -8.63
C TRP A 68 -4.49 -10.82 -9.07
N ARG A 69 -5.40 -11.06 -8.14
CA ARG A 69 -6.73 -11.64 -8.42
C ARG A 69 -7.52 -10.79 -9.40
N ILE A 70 -7.63 -9.48 -9.15
CA ILE A 70 -8.36 -8.54 -10.04
C ILE A 70 -7.71 -8.49 -11.43
N TRP A 71 -6.39 -8.48 -11.50
CA TRP A 71 -5.69 -8.49 -12.78
C TRP A 71 -5.99 -9.78 -13.57
N LYS A 72 -5.92 -10.95 -12.91
CA LYS A 72 -6.20 -12.26 -13.51
C LYS A 72 -7.66 -12.39 -13.96
N SER A 73 -8.61 -11.79 -13.23
CA SER A 73 -10.03 -11.78 -13.59
C SER A 73 -10.42 -10.71 -14.62
N ASN A 74 -9.45 -10.00 -15.20
CA ASN A 74 -9.67 -8.87 -16.13
C ASN A 74 -10.53 -7.75 -15.55
N GLY A 75 -10.43 -7.51 -14.24
CA GLY A 75 -11.11 -6.43 -13.53
C GLY A 75 -12.04 -6.92 -12.42
N ALA A 76 -12.63 -5.95 -11.70
CA ALA A 76 -13.57 -6.17 -10.62
C ALA A 76 -14.98 -5.79 -11.09
N ARG A 77 -15.60 -6.67 -11.89
CA ARG A 77 -16.87 -6.38 -12.60
C ARG A 77 -18.03 -6.08 -11.65
N PHE A 78 -18.32 -6.95 -10.68
CA PHE A 78 -19.46 -6.80 -9.78
C PHE A 78 -19.21 -7.44 -8.41
N GLY A 79 -20.07 -7.11 -7.44
CA GLY A 79 -20.08 -7.74 -6.12
C GLY A 79 -18.97 -7.27 -5.18
N GLY A 80 -18.50 -8.17 -4.31
CA GLY A 80 -17.53 -7.84 -3.25
C GLY A 80 -16.22 -7.23 -3.75
N ASP A 81 -15.73 -7.66 -4.91
CA ASP A 81 -14.45 -7.22 -5.45
C ASP A 81 -14.45 -5.76 -5.87
N ALA A 82 -15.56 -5.27 -6.44
CA ALA A 82 -15.70 -3.86 -6.80
C ALA A 82 -15.67 -2.97 -5.54
N ARG A 83 -16.36 -3.39 -4.48
CA ARG A 83 -16.39 -2.69 -3.18
C ARG A 83 -15.02 -2.69 -2.52
N TRP A 84 -14.35 -3.85 -2.45
CA TRP A 84 -13.02 -3.94 -1.86
C TRP A 84 -11.99 -3.13 -2.64
N ALA A 85 -12.06 -3.10 -3.97
CA ALA A 85 -11.16 -2.26 -4.77
C ALA A 85 -11.37 -0.77 -4.48
N GLN A 86 -12.61 -0.32 -4.29
CA GLN A 86 -12.91 1.06 -3.87
C GLN A 86 -12.36 1.37 -2.47
N ILE A 87 -12.49 0.45 -1.53
CA ILE A 87 -11.93 0.61 -0.18
C ILE A 87 -10.41 0.73 -0.24
N VAL A 88 -9.72 -0.12 -1.02
CA VAL A 88 -8.27 -0.02 -1.19
C VAL A 88 -7.87 1.33 -1.78
N VAL A 89 -8.58 1.80 -2.81
CA VAL A 89 -8.35 3.14 -3.38
C VAL A 89 -8.50 4.23 -2.31
N ALA A 90 -9.58 4.20 -1.53
CA ALA A 90 -9.83 5.21 -0.50
C ALA A 90 -8.76 5.19 0.60
N LEU A 91 -8.38 4.01 1.09
CA LEU A 91 -7.36 3.85 2.12
C LEU A 91 -5.99 4.36 1.65
N TYR A 92 -5.58 4.01 0.42
CA TYR A 92 -4.29 4.44 -0.10
C TYR A 92 -4.28 5.89 -0.57
N ALA A 93 -5.42 6.45 -0.97
CA ALA A 93 -5.57 7.89 -1.18
C ALA A 93 -5.45 8.67 0.14
N ALA A 94 -6.10 8.20 1.21
CA ALA A 94 -5.94 8.77 2.54
C ALA A 94 -4.48 8.65 3.02
N SER A 95 -3.86 7.48 2.84
CA SER A 95 -2.44 7.26 3.15
C SER A 95 -1.52 8.21 2.38
N THR A 96 -1.81 8.47 1.11
CA THR A 96 -1.09 9.46 0.30
C THR A 96 -1.12 10.83 0.96
N VAL A 97 -2.30 11.31 1.35
CA VAL A 97 -2.45 12.62 2.01
C VAL A 97 -1.71 12.65 3.34
N ILE A 98 -1.87 11.62 4.18
CA ILE A 98 -1.23 11.53 5.50
C ILE A 98 0.30 11.57 5.37
N ASN A 99 0.87 10.79 4.43
CA ASN A 99 2.31 10.81 4.20
C ASN A 99 2.78 12.16 3.67
N ALA A 100 2.02 12.81 2.77
CA ALA A 100 2.38 14.10 2.19
C ALA A 100 2.48 15.21 3.24
N ILE A 101 1.60 15.19 4.24
CA ILE A 101 1.60 16.16 5.34
C ILE A 101 2.45 15.73 6.54
N SER A 102 3.20 14.62 6.44
CA SER A 102 4.04 14.16 7.54
C SER A 102 5.08 15.23 7.93
N LYS A 103 5.37 15.30 9.24
CA LYS A 103 6.44 16.13 9.78
C LYS A 103 7.82 15.58 9.44
N SER A 104 7.93 14.27 9.16
CA SER A 104 9.18 13.65 8.73
C SER A 104 9.38 13.79 7.21
N PRO A 105 10.48 14.42 6.74
CA PRO A 105 10.82 14.46 5.32
C PRO A 105 10.93 13.07 4.67
N GLU A 106 11.40 12.08 5.43
CA GLU A 106 11.67 10.72 4.99
C GLU A 106 10.37 9.93 4.80
N GLU A 107 9.37 10.18 5.64
CA GLU A 107 8.03 9.57 5.53
C GLU A 107 7.23 10.16 4.36
N ARG A 108 7.47 11.43 3.98
CA ARG A 108 6.84 12.02 2.79
C ARG A 108 7.14 11.25 1.52
N TRP A 109 8.26 10.54 1.45
CA TRP A 109 8.57 9.68 0.30
C TRP A 109 7.62 8.49 0.17
N ASN A 110 6.91 8.09 1.23
CA ASN A 110 5.90 7.04 1.20
C ASN A 110 4.63 7.47 0.41
N VAL A 111 4.50 8.76 0.06
CA VAL A 111 3.48 9.26 -0.88
C VAL A 111 3.53 8.52 -2.21
N ILE A 112 4.73 8.28 -2.74
CA ILE A 112 4.92 7.65 -4.06
C ILE A 112 4.33 6.24 -4.10
N PRO A 113 4.74 5.29 -3.25
CA PRO A 113 4.16 3.95 -3.25
C PRO A 113 2.66 3.99 -2.93
N ALA A 114 2.20 4.89 -2.05
CA ALA A 114 0.78 5.00 -1.74
C ALA A 114 -0.06 5.43 -2.96
N MET A 115 0.41 6.41 -3.72
CA MET A 115 -0.23 6.85 -4.97
C MET A 115 -0.23 5.76 -6.03
N ILE A 116 0.87 5.00 -6.16
CA ILE A 116 0.96 3.90 -7.13
C ILE A 116 -0.10 2.85 -6.82
N VAL A 117 -0.30 2.49 -5.55
CA VAL A 117 -1.33 1.52 -5.18
C VAL A 117 -2.74 2.08 -5.42
N ALA A 118 -3.03 3.31 -5.00
CA ALA A 118 -4.34 3.94 -5.22
C ALA A 118 -4.68 4.06 -6.71
N GLY A 119 -3.77 4.65 -7.51
CA GLY A 119 -3.93 4.82 -8.96
C GLY A 119 -3.97 3.47 -9.69
N GLY A 120 -3.13 2.52 -9.28
CA GLY A 120 -3.12 1.18 -9.83
C GLY A 120 -4.45 0.47 -9.65
N PHE A 121 -5.05 0.51 -8.46
CA PHE A 121 -6.38 -0.07 -8.22
C PHE A 121 -7.50 0.68 -8.96
N LEU A 122 -7.42 1.99 -9.12
CA LEU A 122 -8.38 2.76 -9.95
C LEU A 122 -8.44 2.27 -11.39
N ILE A 123 -7.30 1.82 -11.93
CA ILE A 123 -7.20 1.29 -13.30
C ILE A 123 -7.51 -0.20 -13.33
N LEU A 124 -6.89 -1.01 -12.46
CA LEU A 124 -7.05 -2.46 -12.43
C LEU A 124 -8.50 -2.88 -12.18
N ARG A 125 -9.25 -2.14 -11.33
CA ARG A 125 -10.66 -2.47 -11.04
C ARG A 125 -11.57 -2.38 -12.28
N ARG A 126 -11.21 -1.57 -13.28
CA ARG A 126 -12.03 -1.39 -14.48
C ARG A 126 -12.02 -2.68 -15.30
N PRO A 127 -13.20 -3.24 -15.64
CA PRO A 127 -13.31 -4.38 -16.54
C PRO A 127 -12.63 -4.11 -17.88
N VAL A 128 -12.05 -5.15 -18.46
CA VAL A 128 -11.66 -5.18 -19.87
C VAL A 128 -12.67 -6.05 -20.58
N ASP A 129 -13.35 -5.47 -21.57
CA ASP A 129 -14.24 -6.20 -22.47
C ASP A 129 -13.45 -7.02 -23.50
#